data_AF-A0A960RXT8-F1
#
_entry.id   AF-A0A960RXT8-F1
#
_cell.length_a   1.000
_cell.length_b   1.000
_cell.length_c   1.000
_cell.angle_alpha   90.00
_cell.angle_beta   90.00
_cell.angle_gamma   90.00
#
_symmetry.space_group_name_H-M   'P 1'
#
loop_
_entity.id
_entity.type
_entity.pdbx_description
1 polymer ?
#
loop_
_entity_poly.entity_id
_entity_poly.type
_entity_poly.pdbx_seq_one_letter_code
_entity_poly.pdbx_strand_id
1 'polypeptide(L)'
;HFQALVRLFEVLGFRPRERFYAGEEAGWGAQVMEHPHTRLVLFLDVDLSPEEVQIDFAHETLPLRDSLGTIGLWCALHGDSILSAGMHHLELQFQFDYLKAALKEDDIEMMDPFSDFSYLKQAFTKGEMWPVDPSRLEKLYKAHLITEEQKKRFLEKGALGSHMENLQRREGYKGFNQKNVSSIIKKTDPRR
;
A
#
# COMPACT_ATOMS: atom_id res chain seq x y z
N HIS A 1 13.95 -7.50 1.44
CA HIS A 1 12.73 -8.33 1.35
C HIS A 1 12.00 -8.15 0.01
N PHE A 2 11.93 -6.95 -0.56
CA PHE A 2 11.17 -6.67 -1.79
C PHE A 2 11.47 -7.61 -2.97
N GLN A 3 12.73 -7.80 -3.37
CA GLN A 3 13.07 -8.69 -4.49
C GLN A 3 12.69 -10.15 -4.24
N ALA A 4 12.76 -10.61 -2.98
CA ALA A 4 12.32 -11.95 -2.62
C ALA A 4 10.80 -12.08 -2.78
N LEU A 5 10.03 -11.02 -2.51
CA LEU A 5 8.60 -10.94 -2.77
C LEU A 5 8.30 -10.98 -4.27
N VAL A 6 9.01 -10.19 -5.08
CA VAL A 6 8.90 -10.23 -6.55
C VAL A 6 9.16 -11.64 -7.06
N ARG A 7 10.30 -12.22 -6.66
CA ARG A 7 10.70 -13.57 -7.08
C ARG A 7 9.71 -14.65 -6.64
N LEU A 8 9.13 -14.53 -5.45
CA LEU A 8 8.08 -15.44 -4.98
C LEU A 8 6.91 -15.46 -5.97
N PHE A 9 6.43 -14.29 -6.38
CA PHE A 9 5.30 -14.21 -7.31
C PHE A 9 5.65 -14.63 -8.74
N GLU A 10 6.88 -14.38 -9.20
CA GLU A 10 7.36 -14.94 -10.47
C GLU A 10 7.33 -16.48 -10.46
N VAL A 11 7.77 -17.11 -9.36
CA VAL A 11 7.72 -18.57 -9.18
C VAL A 11 6.27 -19.08 -9.19
N LEU A 12 5.33 -18.29 -8.67
CA LEU A 12 3.89 -18.58 -8.73
C LEU A 12 3.24 -18.27 -10.09
N GLY A 13 4.01 -17.89 -11.11
CA GLY A 13 3.54 -17.69 -12.48
C GLY A 13 3.06 -16.26 -12.80
N PHE A 14 3.21 -15.31 -11.87
CA PHE A 14 3.02 -13.90 -12.19
C PHE A 14 4.17 -13.38 -13.05
N ARG A 15 3.89 -12.35 -13.84
CA ARG A 15 4.88 -11.69 -14.70
C ARG A 15 4.90 -10.19 -14.41
N PRO A 16 6.08 -9.55 -14.37
CA PRO A 16 6.17 -8.10 -14.35
C PRO A 16 5.42 -7.50 -15.54
N ARG A 17 4.51 -6.55 -15.28
CA ARG A 17 3.77 -5.83 -16.31
C ARG A 17 4.34 -4.44 -16.53
N GLU A 18 4.43 -3.65 -15.47
CA GLU A 18 4.95 -2.28 -15.51
C GLU A 18 5.57 -1.91 -14.16
N ARG A 19 6.55 -0.99 -14.20
CA ARG A 19 7.04 -0.28 -13.01
C ARG A 19 6.21 0.99 -12.87
N PHE A 20 5.41 1.05 -11.81
CA PHE A 20 4.55 2.18 -11.54
C PHE A 20 5.28 3.20 -10.66
N TYR A 21 5.29 4.45 -11.10
CA TYR A 21 5.78 5.58 -10.33
C TYR A 21 4.80 6.73 -10.42
N ALA A 22 4.38 7.25 -9.27
CA ALA A 22 3.29 8.21 -9.17
C ALA A 22 3.76 9.68 -9.17
N GLY A 23 5.03 9.92 -9.50
CA GLY A 23 5.65 11.24 -9.64
C GLY A 23 6.72 11.53 -8.58
N GLU A 24 7.55 12.55 -8.82
CA GLU A 24 8.73 12.91 -8.00
C GLU A 24 8.43 13.07 -6.50
N GLU A 25 7.25 13.59 -6.16
CA GLU A 25 6.85 13.83 -4.78
C GLU A 25 6.12 12.64 -4.11
N ALA A 26 6.02 11.50 -4.79
CA ALA A 26 5.32 10.33 -4.26
C ALA A 26 6.13 9.68 -3.13
N GLY A 27 7.44 9.49 -3.34
CA GLY A 27 8.33 8.81 -2.39
C GLY A 27 8.13 7.29 -2.33
N TRP A 28 7.39 6.72 -3.29
CA TRP A 28 7.12 5.29 -3.42
C TRP A 28 6.85 4.93 -4.88
N GLY A 29 6.97 3.65 -5.20
CA GLY A 29 6.58 3.06 -6.47
C GLY A 29 6.07 1.63 -6.28
N ALA A 30 5.68 0.98 -7.37
CA ALA A 30 5.24 -0.40 -7.32
C ALA A 30 5.75 -1.20 -8.52
N GLN A 31 6.13 -2.46 -8.28
CA GLN A 31 6.21 -3.44 -9.36
C GLN A 31 4.81 -4.02 -9.55
N VAL A 32 4.16 -3.68 -10.66
CA VAL A 32 2.87 -4.26 -11.02
C VAL A 32 3.11 -5.62 -11.65
N MET A 33 2.47 -6.65 -11.13
CA MET A 33 2.58 -8.02 -11.65
C MET A 33 1.21 -8.58 -12.01
N GLU A 34 1.15 -9.39 -13.06
CA GLU A 34 -0.10 -10.04 -13.48
C GLU A 34 0.11 -11.53 -13.76
N HIS A 35 -0.91 -12.34 -13.47
CA HIS A 35 -0.89 -13.76 -13.81
C HIS A 35 -1.81 -14.02 -15.01
N PRO A 36 -1.33 -14.71 -16.07
CA PRO A 36 -2.05 -14.85 -17.34
C PRO A 36 -3.40 -15.58 -17.23
N HIS A 37 -3.60 -16.37 -16.17
CA HIS A 37 -4.80 -17.21 -16.02
C HIS A 37 -5.70 -16.88 -14.83
N THR A 38 -5.22 -16.27 -13.75
CA THR A 38 -6.00 -16.09 -12.51
C THR A 38 -6.76 -14.77 -12.46
N ARG A 39 -6.50 -13.87 -13.43
CA ARG A 39 -7.05 -12.50 -13.50
C ARG A 39 -6.71 -11.65 -12.28
N LEU A 40 -5.64 -12.02 -11.55
CA LEU A 40 -5.12 -11.25 -10.43
C LEU A 40 -4.03 -10.29 -10.92
N VAL A 41 -4.04 -9.09 -10.35
CA VAL A 41 -3.01 -8.07 -10.50
C VAL A 41 -2.47 -7.76 -9.11
N LEU A 42 -1.16 -7.70 -8.98
CA LEU A 42 -0.47 -7.38 -7.74
C LEU A 42 0.19 -6.02 -7.88
N PHE A 43 0.06 -5.21 -6.83
CA PHE A 43 0.86 -4.02 -6.61
C PHE A 43 1.86 -4.34 -5.51
N LEU A 44 3.11 -4.58 -5.90
CA LEU A 44 4.20 -4.76 -4.94
C LEU A 44 4.81 -3.40 -4.67
N ASP A 45 4.32 -2.74 -3.62
CA ASP A 45 4.73 -1.40 -3.26
C ASP A 45 6.10 -1.37 -2.57
N VAL A 46 6.86 -0.31 -2.82
CA VAL A 46 8.19 -0.08 -2.22
C VAL A 46 8.43 1.42 -2.08
N ASP A 47 9.14 1.84 -1.02
CA ASP A 47 9.66 3.20 -0.93
C ASP A 47 10.68 3.42 -2.05
N LEU A 48 10.57 4.53 -2.78
CA LEU A 48 11.35 4.79 -3.99
C LEU A 48 11.61 6.29 -4.15
N SER A 49 12.86 6.70 -4.36
CA SER A 49 13.21 8.08 -4.71
C SER A 49 13.11 8.34 -6.22
N PRO A 50 13.06 9.62 -6.65
CA PRO A 50 13.05 9.97 -8.06
C PRO A 50 14.21 9.39 -8.88
N GLU A 51 15.40 9.29 -8.29
CA GLU A 51 16.62 8.79 -8.95
C GLU A 51 16.57 7.26 -9.14
N GLU A 52 15.87 6.56 -8.25
CA GLU A 52 15.75 5.10 -8.26
C GLU A 52 14.72 4.59 -9.28
N VAL A 53 13.88 5.46 -9.84
CA VAL A 53 12.84 5.10 -10.82
C VAL A 53 13.42 4.44 -12.07
N GLN A 54 14.64 4.80 -12.45
CA GLN A 54 15.30 4.23 -13.63
C GLN A 54 15.87 2.83 -13.37
N ILE A 55 16.11 2.46 -12.12
CA ILE A 55 16.66 1.17 -11.70
C ILE A 55 15.59 0.10 -11.89
N ASP A 56 15.97 -1.11 -12.33
CA ASP A 56 15.09 -2.27 -12.25
C ASP A 56 14.96 -2.75 -10.80
N PHE A 57 14.29 -1.95 -9.96
CA PHE A 57 14.14 -2.19 -8.53
C PHE A 57 13.41 -3.50 -8.17
N ALA A 58 12.81 -4.17 -9.17
CA ALA A 58 12.23 -5.49 -9.01
C ALA A 58 13.30 -6.58 -8.89
N HIS A 59 14.47 -6.40 -9.52
CA HIS A 59 15.54 -7.39 -9.60
C HIS A 59 16.90 -6.87 -9.10
N GLU A 60 17.05 -5.55 -8.98
CA GLU A 60 18.26 -4.89 -8.50
C GLU A 60 18.06 -4.30 -7.11
N THR A 61 19.14 -4.29 -6.31
CA THR A 61 19.07 -3.86 -4.90
C THR A 61 19.11 -2.36 -4.82
N LEU A 62 18.04 -1.79 -4.28
CA LEU A 62 18.00 -0.38 -3.93
C LEU A 62 18.97 -0.09 -2.77
N PRO A 63 19.63 1.07 -2.78
CA PRO A 63 20.47 1.48 -1.67
C PRO A 63 19.65 1.59 -0.37
N LEU A 64 20.32 1.39 0.76
CA LEU A 64 19.70 1.64 2.06
C LEU A 64 19.37 3.12 2.20
N ARG A 65 18.23 3.41 2.83
CA ARG A 65 17.75 4.77 3.07
C ARG A 65 17.88 5.13 4.54
N ASP A 66 18.25 6.38 4.81
CA ASP A 66 18.31 6.92 6.17
C ASP A 66 16.92 7.26 6.75
N SER A 67 15.87 7.14 5.94
CA SER A 67 14.49 7.41 6.35
C SER A 67 13.50 6.48 5.64
N LEU A 68 12.35 6.27 6.27
CA LEU A 68 11.25 5.46 5.76
C LEU A 68 10.14 6.35 5.16
N GLY A 69 9.70 5.97 3.97
CA GLY A 69 8.46 6.42 3.37
C GLY A 69 7.26 5.70 3.98
N THR A 70 6.09 5.89 3.38
CA THR A 70 4.84 5.29 3.87
C THR A 70 4.91 3.76 3.86
N ILE A 71 5.45 3.18 2.78
CA ILE A 71 5.44 1.73 2.57
C ILE A 71 6.46 1.06 3.50
N GLY A 72 7.68 1.61 3.55
CA GLY A 72 8.74 1.09 4.43
C GLY A 72 8.37 1.20 5.90
N LEU A 73 7.70 2.29 6.31
CA LEU A 73 7.24 2.44 7.69
C LEU A 73 6.16 1.42 8.04
N TRP A 74 5.17 1.21 7.16
CA TRP A 74 4.12 0.21 7.38
C TRP A 74 4.74 -1.19 7.57
N CYS A 75 5.65 -1.58 6.67
CA CYS A 75 6.38 -2.85 6.77
C CYS A 75 7.24 -2.97 8.03
N ALA A 76 7.85 -1.88 8.49
CA ALA A 76 8.68 -1.92 9.69
C ALA A 76 7.84 -2.09 10.97
N LEU A 77 6.66 -1.45 11.01
CA LEU A 77 5.72 -1.54 12.12
C LEU A 77 5.04 -2.92 12.20
N HIS A 78 4.59 -3.46 11.07
CA HIS A 78 3.75 -4.68 11.07
C HIS A 78 4.47 -5.94 10.59
N GLY A 79 5.57 -5.79 9.85
CA GLY A 79 6.24 -6.87 9.13
C GLY A 79 5.89 -6.90 7.64
N ASP A 80 6.49 -7.83 6.90
CA ASP A 80 6.22 -7.93 5.46
C ASP A 80 4.79 -8.42 5.16
N SER A 81 4.38 -8.22 3.91
CA SER A 81 3.01 -8.40 3.46
C SER A 81 2.58 -9.83 3.15
N ILE A 82 3.45 -10.83 3.34
CA ILE A 82 3.15 -12.23 3.02
C ILE A 82 3.42 -13.18 4.19
N LEU A 83 4.51 -12.99 4.91
CA LEU A 83 4.98 -13.88 5.98
C LEU A 83 4.70 -13.33 7.39
N SER A 84 4.23 -12.08 7.50
CA SER A 84 3.93 -11.45 8.78
C SER A 84 2.55 -10.80 8.80
N ALA A 85 2.44 -9.55 8.34
CA ALA A 85 1.24 -8.72 8.53
C ALA A 85 0.09 -9.06 7.57
N GLY A 86 0.40 -9.68 6.43
CA GLY A 86 -0.54 -9.84 5.32
C GLY A 86 -0.64 -8.59 4.44
N MET A 87 -1.60 -8.59 3.52
CA MET A 87 -1.71 -7.54 2.50
C MET A 87 -2.06 -6.18 3.10
N HIS A 88 -1.37 -5.12 2.69
CA HIS A 88 -1.71 -3.74 3.06
C HIS A 88 -3.14 -3.37 2.65
N HIS A 89 -3.56 -3.79 1.47
CA HIS A 89 -4.98 -3.77 1.10
C HIS A 89 -5.33 -4.85 0.08
N LEU A 90 -6.63 -5.09 -0.04
CA LEU A 90 -7.23 -5.92 -1.08
C LEU A 90 -8.21 -5.07 -1.89
N GLU A 91 -7.96 -4.94 -3.20
CA GLU A 91 -8.86 -4.28 -4.15
C GLU A 91 -9.77 -5.31 -4.83
N LEU A 92 -11.07 -5.02 -4.86
CA LEU A 92 -12.08 -5.82 -5.53
C LEU A 92 -13.07 -4.92 -6.28
N GLN A 93 -13.69 -5.47 -7.32
CA GLN A 93 -14.70 -4.75 -8.11
C GLN A 93 -16.11 -4.96 -7.58
N PHE A 94 -16.81 -3.86 -7.29
CA PHE A 94 -18.17 -3.89 -6.77
C PHE A 94 -19.08 -2.85 -7.43
N GLN A 95 -20.38 -2.94 -7.16
CA GLN A 95 -21.28 -1.81 -7.31
C GLN A 95 -20.99 -0.83 -6.16
N PHE A 96 -20.29 0.27 -6.48
CA PHE A 96 -19.65 1.14 -5.49
C PHE A 96 -20.60 1.58 -4.35
N ASP A 97 -21.74 2.17 -4.72
CA ASP A 97 -22.70 2.73 -3.78
C ASP A 97 -23.43 1.63 -2.98
N TYR A 98 -23.64 0.45 -3.59
CA TYR A 98 -24.24 -0.70 -2.90
C TYR A 98 -23.31 -1.27 -1.84
N LEU A 99 -22.03 -1.50 -2.18
CA LEU A 99 -21.05 -2.00 -1.20
C LEU A 99 -20.86 -1.00 -0.06
N LYS A 100 -20.79 0.30 -0.37
CA LYS A 100 -20.68 1.36 0.65
C LYS A 100 -21.86 1.33 1.62
N ALA A 101 -23.08 1.13 1.13
CA ALA A 101 -24.27 1.04 1.97
C ALA A 101 -24.25 -0.25 2.81
N ALA A 102 -23.97 -1.40 2.19
CA ALA A 102 -23.93 -2.70 2.87
C ALA A 102 -22.88 -2.74 3.99
N LEU A 103 -21.64 -2.29 3.73
CA LEU A 103 -20.59 -2.25 4.76
C LEU A 103 -20.94 -1.33 5.92
N LYS A 104 -21.67 -0.24 5.65
CA LYS A 104 -22.12 0.67 6.71
C LYS A 104 -23.14 0.00 7.64
N GLU A 105 -23.93 -0.96 7.15
CA GLU A 105 -24.85 -1.75 7.99
C GLU A 105 -24.10 -2.64 8.98
N ASP A 106 -22.85 -3.01 8.66
CA ASP A 106 -21.93 -3.79 9.51
C ASP A 106 -20.92 -2.90 10.27
N ASP A 107 -21.20 -1.59 10.41
CA ASP A 107 -20.31 -0.59 11.06
C ASP A 107 -18.92 -0.44 10.40
N ILE A 108 -18.76 -0.87 9.15
CA ILE A 108 -17.54 -0.69 8.36
C ILE A 108 -17.66 0.59 7.52
N GLU A 109 -16.93 1.62 7.95
CA GLU A 109 -16.96 2.92 7.29
C GLU A 109 -16.06 2.97 6.05
N MET A 110 -16.53 3.62 4.98
CA MET A 110 -15.71 4.00 3.83
C MET A 110 -15.09 5.39 4.05
N MET A 111 -13.84 5.56 3.60
CA MET A 111 -13.22 6.88 3.42
C MET A 111 -13.89 7.65 2.27
N ASP A 112 -13.61 8.95 2.19
CA ASP A 112 -13.99 9.73 1.01
C ASP A 112 -13.34 9.16 -0.26
N PRO A 113 -14.08 9.08 -1.38
CA PRO A 113 -13.54 8.54 -2.62
C PRO A 113 -12.37 9.39 -3.10
N PHE A 114 -11.27 8.72 -3.47
CA PHE A 114 -10.12 9.38 -4.09
C PHE A 114 -10.26 9.45 -5.61
N SER A 115 -11.19 8.68 -6.20
CA SER A 115 -11.69 8.84 -7.56
C SER A 115 -13.21 8.75 -7.54
N ASP A 116 -13.91 9.69 -8.17
CA ASP A 116 -15.38 9.71 -8.25
C ASP A 116 -15.86 10.20 -9.63
N PHE A 117 -15.38 9.53 -10.68
CA PHE A 117 -15.81 9.76 -12.06
C PHE A 117 -16.93 8.76 -12.41
N SER A 118 -17.76 9.11 -13.40
CA SER A 118 -18.82 8.21 -13.90
C SER A 118 -18.30 6.84 -14.35
N TYR A 119 -17.05 6.78 -14.82
CA TYR A 119 -16.39 5.58 -15.33
C TYR A 119 -15.38 4.94 -14.36
N LEU A 120 -15.02 5.63 -13.27
CA LEU A 120 -14.07 5.16 -12.27
C LEU A 120 -14.40 5.73 -10.89
N LYS A 121 -14.82 4.86 -9.97
CA LYS A 121 -14.94 5.19 -8.54
C LYS A 121 -14.01 4.33 -7.72
N GLN A 122 -13.34 4.95 -6.75
CA GLN A 122 -12.41 4.27 -5.86
C GLN A 122 -12.47 4.88 -4.46
N ALA A 123 -12.54 4.02 -3.45
CA ALA A 123 -12.46 4.40 -2.05
C ALA A 123 -11.92 3.23 -1.23
N PHE A 124 -11.20 3.56 -0.16
CA PHE A 124 -10.83 2.58 0.86
C PHE A 124 -11.90 2.52 1.95
N THR A 125 -12.02 1.38 2.62
CA THR A 125 -12.56 1.37 3.97
C THR A 125 -11.65 2.19 4.88
N LYS A 126 -12.18 2.70 6.00
CA LYS A 126 -11.31 3.13 7.10
C LYS A 126 -10.52 1.91 7.55
N GLY A 127 -9.20 2.01 7.52
CA GLY A 127 -8.34 0.91 7.95
C GLY A 127 -8.39 0.71 9.45
N GLU A 128 -8.17 -0.52 9.88
CA GLU A 128 -8.13 -0.87 11.29
C GLU A 128 -6.85 -0.32 11.94
N MET A 129 -6.93 0.01 13.22
CA MET A 129 -5.76 0.35 14.02
C MET A 129 -5.25 -0.89 14.74
N TRP A 130 -4.05 -1.33 14.40
CA TRP A 130 -3.44 -2.52 14.99
C TRP A 130 -2.42 -2.15 16.07
N PRO A 131 -2.39 -2.88 17.20
CA PRO A 131 -1.31 -2.76 18.17
C PRO A 131 0.04 -3.04 17.51
N VAL A 132 1.05 -2.21 17.80
CA VAL A 132 2.40 -2.41 17.30
C VAL A 132 3.26 -3.07 18.37
N ASP A 133 4.01 -4.10 17.98
CA ASP A 133 4.96 -4.78 18.87
C ASP A 133 5.99 -3.76 19.44
N PRO A 134 6.06 -3.60 20.78
CA PRO A 134 7.00 -2.67 21.42
C PRO A 134 8.46 -2.91 21.02
N SER A 135 8.85 -4.14 20.72
CA SER A 135 10.21 -4.48 20.28
C SER A 135 10.54 -3.90 18.90
N ARG A 136 9.55 -3.78 18.01
CA ARG A 136 9.71 -3.13 16.70
C ARG A 136 9.83 -1.62 16.85
N LEU A 137 8.99 -1.04 17.70
CA LEU A 137 9.05 0.39 18.03
C LEU A 137 10.40 0.78 18.65
N GLU A 138 10.94 -0.04 19.54
CA GLU A 138 12.26 0.19 20.12
C GLU A 138 13.38 0.18 19.08
N LYS A 139 13.36 -0.81 18.16
CA LYS A 139 14.34 -0.90 17.07
C LYS A 139 14.26 0.33 16.16
N LEU A 140 13.06 0.74 15.77
CA LEU A 140 12.84 1.92 14.92
C LEU A 140 13.32 3.21 15.58
N TYR A 141 13.04 3.38 16.87
CA TYR A 141 13.47 4.57 17.62
C TYR A 141 14.99 4.63 17.78
N LYS A 142 15.63 3.50 18.13
CA LYS A 142 17.10 3.42 18.25
C LYS A 142 17.81 3.67 16.91
N ALA A 143 17.17 3.27 15.80
CA ALA A 143 17.67 3.55 14.46
C ALA A 143 17.33 4.97 13.95
N HIS A 144 16.70 5.81 14.77
CA HIS A 144 16.27 7.17 14.43
C HIS A 144 15.30 7.25 13.23
N LEU A 145 14.58 6.15 12.96
CA LEU A 145 13.59 6.07 11.89
C LEU A 145 12.20 6.58 12.30
N ILE A 146 11.97 6.72 13.62
CA ILE A 146 10.80 7.37 14.21
C ILE A 146 11.22 8.25 15.39
N THR A 147 10.42 9.28 15.70
CA THR A 147 10.64 10.14 16.87
C THR A 147 10.12 9.51 18.16
N GLU A 148 10.47 10.10 19.31
CA GLU A 148 9.94 9.65 20.61
C GLU A 148 8.41 9.83 20.67
N GLU A 149 7.88 10.92 20.11
CA GLU A 149 6.46 11.21 20.05
C GLU A 149 5.72 10.20 19.17
N GLN A 150 6.28 9.86 18.00
CA GLN A 150 5.73 8.82 17.13
C GLN A 150 5.72 7.46 17.82
N LYS A 151 6.82 7.11 18.50
CA LYS A 151 6.90 5.87 19.29
C LYS A 151 5.81 5.79 20.35
N LYS A 152 5.62 6.85 21.16
CA LYS A 152 4.57 6.91 22.19
C LYS A 152 3.18 6.79 21.56
N ARG A 153 2.93 7.53 20.48
CA ARG A 153 1.67 7.47 19.74
C ARG A 153 1.36 6.06 19.25
N PHE A 154 2.33 5.37 18.62
CA PHE A 154 2.13 4.01 18.12
C PHE A 154 1.92 2.99 19.24
N LEU A 155 2.56 3.18 20.39
CA LEU A 155 2.36 2.32 21.55
C LEU A 155 0.95 2.47 22.13
N GLU A 156 0.43 3.70 22.19
CA GLU A 156 -0.88 4.00 22.78
C GLU A 156 -2.06 3.72 21.84
N LYS A 157 -1.92 4.08 20.56
CA LYS A 157 -3.01 4.10 19.59
C LYS A 157 -2.91 3.02 18.51
N GLY A 158 -1.79 2.29 18.48
CA GLY A 158 -1.46 1.42 17.35
C GLY A 158 -1.09 2.19 16.09
N ALA A 159 -1.03 1.47 14.98
CA ALA A 159 -0.80 2.02 13.64
C ALA A 159 -1.81 1.45 12.66
N LEU A 160 -2.07 2.19 11.57
CA LEU A 160 -2.98 1.74 10.52
C LEU A 160 -2.49 0.40 9.95
N GLY A 161 -3.36 -0.60 9.99
CA GLY A 161 -3.16 -1.93 9.43
C GLY A 161 -3.65 -2.02 8.00
N SER A 162 -4.41 -3.07 7.72
CA SER A 162 -5.00 -3.31 6.40
C SER A 162 -6.32 -2.57 6.19
N HIS A 163 -6.68 -2.39 4.91
CA HIS A 163 -7.97 -1.89 4.48
C HIS A 163 -8.43 -2.59 3.19
N MET A 164 -9.69 -2.44 2.83
CA MET A 164 -10.23 -2.93 1.55
C MET A 164 -10.43 -1.76 0.61
N GLU A 165 -10.10 -1.93 -0.66
CA GLU A 165 -10.44 -0.99 -1.73
C GLU A 165 -11.71 -1.43 -2.47
N ASN A 166 -12.67 -0.52 -2.53
CA ASN A 166 -13.88 -0.62 -3.35
C ASN A 166 -13.63 0.07 -4.69
N LEU A 167 -13.48 -0.74 -5.75
CA LEU A 167 -13.29 -0.27 -7.11
C LEU A 167 -14.59 -0.45 -7.91
N GLN A 168 -14.99 0.58 -8.65
CA GLN A 168 -15.96 0.44 -9.74
C GLN A 168 -15.36 0.99 -11.03
N ARG A 169 -15.27 0.13 -12.05
CA ARG A 169 -14.88 0.50 -13.40
C ARG A 169 -16.07 0.34 -14.34
N ARG A 170 -16.24 1.30 -15.25
CA ARG A 170 -17.18 1.20 -16.38
C ARG A 170 -16.44 1.51 -17.67
N GLU A 171 -17.10 1.23 -18.79
CA GLU A 171 -16.63 1.64 -20.13
C GLU A 171 -15.24 1.10 -20.53
N GLY A 172 -14.81 -0.01 -19.92
CA GLY A 172 -13.53 -0.66 -20.23
C GLY A 172 -12.28 0.09 -19.73
N TYR A 173 -12.42 1.07 -18.85
CA TYR A 173 -11.29 1.84 -18.30
C TYR A 173 -10.34 0.97 -17.47
N LYS A 174 -9.05 0.88 -17.88
CA LYS A 174 -8.01 0.06 -17.23
C LYS A 174 -6.87 0.85 -16.57
N GLY A 175 -6.90 2.18 -16.61
CA GLY A 175 -5.82 3.02 -16.10
C GLY A 175 -5.85 3.24 -14.58
N PHE A 176 -4.82 3.92 -14.09
CA PHE A 176 -4.71 4.44 -12.72
C PHE A 176 -4.47 5.94 -12.77
N ASN A 177 -5.20 6.70 -11.96
CA ASN A 177 -4.93 8.12 -11.81
C ASN A 177 -3.80 8.31 -10.79
N GLN A 178 -2.57 8.50 -11.28
CA GLN A 178 -1.36 8.62 -10.46
C GLN A 178 -1.49 9.65 -9.32
N LYS A 179 -2.12 10.79 -9.57
CA LYS A 179 -2.31 11.84 -8.55
C LYS A 179 -3.22 11.38 -7.43
N ASN A 180 -4.33 10.73 -7.78
CA ASN A 180 -5.30 10.23 -6.81
C ASN A 180 -4.71 9.09 -5.97
N VAL A 181 -3.99 8.17 -6.61
CA VAL A 181 -3.30 7.05 -5.94
C VAL A 181 -2.21 7.56 -4.99
N SER A 182 -1.37 8.51 -5.41
CA SER A 182 -0.40 9.17 -4.52
C SER A 182 -1.05 9.84 -3.31
N SER A 183 -2.19 10.49 -3.51
CA SER A 183 -2.92 11.19 -2.45
C SER A 183 -3.45 10.21 -1.40
N ILE A 184 -4.05 9.08 -1.83
CA ILE A 184 -4.61 8.12 -0.90
C ILE A 184 -3.53 7.36 -0.11
N ILE A 185 -2.40 6.99 -0.74
CA ILE A 185 -1.26 6.37 -0.02
C ILE A 185 -0.71 7.32 1.05
N LYS A 186 -0.64 8.63 0.79
CA LYS A 186 -0.27 9.62 1.81
C LYS A 186 -1.30 9.70 2.95
N LYS A 187 -2.58 9.43 2.70
CA LYS A 187 -3.62 9.41 3.75
C LYS A 187 -3.57 8.12 4.59
N THR A 188 -2.99 7.04 4.07
CA THR A 188 -2.77 5.78 4.80
C THR A 188 -1.39 5.71 5.46
N ASP A 189 -0.65 6.82 5.51
CA ASP A 189 0.62 6.89 6.22
C ASP A 189 0.40 6.67 7.73
N PRO A 190 1.07 5.69 8.36
CA PRO A 190 0.92 5.40 9.79
C PRO A 190 1.13 6.62 10.69
N ARG A 191 1.94 7.61 10.27
CA ARG A 191 2.25 8.81 11.06
C ARG A 191 1.09 9.79 11.19
N ARG A 192 0.05 9.68 10.36
CA ARG A 192 -1.07 10.63 10.31
C ARG A 192 -2.15 10.29 11.31
#